data_AF-A0A419G467-F1
#
_entry.id   AF-A0A419G467-F1
#
_cell.length_a   1.000
_cell.length_b   1.000
_cell.length_c   1.000
_cell.angle_alpha   90.00
_cell.angle_beta   90.00
_cell.angle_gamma   90.00
#
_symmetry.space_group_name_H-M   'P 1'
#
loop_
_entity.id
_entity.type
_entity.pdbx_description
1 polymer ?
#
loop_
_entity_poly.entity_id
_entity_poly.type
_entity_poly.pdbx_seq_one_letter_code
_entity_poly.pdbx_strand_id
1 'polypeptide(L)' 'MKKWQAYPKYKDSGIEWLGQVPEHWEVKRLKQLAFVRFSNVNK' A
#
# COMPACT_ATOMS: atom_id res chain seq x y z
N MET A 1 21.74 -7.13 15.82
CA MET A 1 20.59 -6.20 15.69
C MET A 1 20.13 -6.23 14.24
N LYS A 2 18.85 -6.56 13.97
CA LYS A 2 18.34 -6.74 12.60
C LYS A 2 18.16 -5.37 11.95
N LYS A 3 18.95 -5.08 10.90
CA LYS A 3 18.91 -3.80 10.17
C LYS A 3 17.82 -3.88 9.10
N TRP A 4 16.84 -2.99 9.15
CA TRP A 4 15.84 -2.87 8.09
C TRP A 4 16.51 -2.30 6.85
N GLN A 5 16.46 -3.04 5.74
CA GLN A 5 17.01 -2.60 4.46
C GLN A 5 16.04 -1.64 3.78
N ALA A 6 16.53 -0.48 3.36
CA ALA A 6 15.75 0.48 2.61
C ALA A 6 15.46 -0.05 1.20
N TYR A 7 14.35 0.40 0.60
CA TYR A 7 14.05 0.08 -0.80
C TYR A 7 15.06 0.74 -1.74
N PRO A 8 15.43 0.09 -2.85
CA PRO A 8 16.48 0.58 -3.75
C PRO A 8 16.09 1.86 -4.50
N LYS A 9 14.79 2.08 -4.73
CA LYS A 9 14.26 3.22 -5.47
C LYS A 9 12.87 3.61 -4.97
N TYR A 10 12.58 4.91 -5.06
CA TYR A 10 11.31 5.51 -4.70
C TYR A 10 10.80 6.38 -5.86
N LYS A 11 9.50 6.57 -5.92
CA LYS A 11 8.79 7.43 -6.85
C LYS A 11 7.82 8.33 -6.09
N ASP A 12 7.46 9.46 -6.71
CA ASP A 12 6.42 10.33 -6.15
C ASP A 12 5.05 9.66 -6.21
N SER A 13 4.28 9.72 -5.12
CA SER A 13 2.95 9.11 -5.06
C SER A 13 1.85 9.96 -5.68
N GLY A 14 2.10 11.25 -5.93
CA GLY A 14 1.07 12.22 -6.34
C GLY A 14 0.07 12.58 -5.23
N ILE A 15 0.30 12.11 -4.00
CA ILE A 15 -0.57 12.34 -2.84
C ILE A 15 0.22 13.15 -1.81
N GLU A 16 -0.22 14.38 -1.55
CA GLU A 16 0.51 15.36 -0.73
C GLU A 16 0.91 14.83 0.66
N TRP A 17 -0.01 14.14 1.34
CA TRP A 17 0.25 13.61 2.68
C TRP A 17 1.09 12.32 2.71
N LEU A 18 1.27 11.65 1.56
CA LEU A 18 1.94 10.34 1.49
C LEU A 18 3.40 10.46 1.03
N GLY A 19 3.74 11.45 0.21
CA GLY A 19 5.11 11.70 -0.25
C GLY A 19 5.62 10.63 -1.23
N GLN A 20 6.82 10.09 -0.97
CA GLN A 20 7.48 9.13 -1.86
C GLN A 20 7.19 7.67 -1.46
N VAL A 21 6.94 6.82 -2.45
CA VAL A 21 6.64 5.38 -2.29
C VAL A 21 7.65 4.54 -3.06
N PRO A 22 7.87 3.26 -2.71
CA PRO A 22 8.78 2.40 -3.44
C PRO A 22 8.39 2.27 -4.92
N GLU A 23 9.39 2.27 -5.82
CA GLU A 23 9.15 2.28 -7.27
C GLU A 23 8.32 1.07 -7.73
N HIS A 24 8.56 -0.09 -7.13
CA HIS A 24 7.89 -1.36 -7.43
C HIS A 24 6.43 -1.46 -6.98
N TRP A 25 5.92 -0.50 -6.21
CA TRP A 25 4.51 -0.50 -5.80
C TRP A 25 3.61 -0.13 -6.99
N GLU A 26 2.48 -0.81 -7.13
CA GLU A 26 1.54 -0.59 -8.23
C GLU A 26 0.18 -0.13 -7.72
N VAL A 27 -0.49 0.73 -8.49
CA VAL A 27 -1.84 1.19 -8.18
C VAL A 27 -2.84 0.17 -8.73
N LYS A 28 -3.55 -0.51 -7.84
CA LYS A 28 -4.56 -1.53 -8.19
C LYS A 28 -5.89 -1.23 -7.52
N ARG A 29 -6.99 -1.62 -8.18
CA ARG A 29 -8.34 -1.51 -7.60
C ARG A 29 -8.51 -2.55 -6.51
N LEU A 30 -8.97 -2.12 -5.33
CA LEU A 30 -9.15 -3.00 -4.16
C LEU A 30 -10.03 -4.23 -4.45
N LYS A 31 -11.08 -4.06 -5.27
CA LYS A 31 -11.96 -5.15 -5.73
C LYS A 31 -11.21 -6.30 -6.42
N GLN A 32 -10.05 -6.04 -7.00
CA GLN A 32 -9.22 -7.05 -7.67
C GLN A 32 -8.21 -7.72 -6.73
N LEU A 33 -7.92 -7.11 -5.57
CA LEU A 33 -6.88 -7.57 -4.63
C LEU A 33 -7.45 -8.29 -3.41
N ALA A 34 -8.66 -7.92 -2.97
CA ALA A 34 -9.23 -8.40 -1.73
C ALA A 34 -10.65 -8.92 -1.94
N PHE A 35 -10.97 -10.00 -1.22
CA PHE A 35 -12.34 -10.49 -1.11
C PHE A 35 -13.00 -9.85 0.10
N VAL A 36 -14.09 -9.13 -0.14
CA VAL A 36 -14.88 -8.53 0.94
C VAL A 36 -15.62 -9.66 1.65
N ARG A 37 -15.39 -9.80 2.96
CA ARG A 37 -16.23 -10.61 3.84
C ARG A 37 -17.17 -9.68 4.60
N PHE A 38 -18.46 -9.77 4.30
CA PHE A 38 -19.48 -9.10 5.10
C PHE A 38 -19.63 -9.88 6.41
N SER A 39 -19.27 -9.24 7.52
CA SER A 39 -19.56 -9.77 8.84
C SER A 39 -20.96 -9.33 9.24
N ASN A 40 -21.79 -10.26 9.71
CA ASN A 40 -23.12 -9.95 10.25
C ASN A 40 -23.09 -9.32 11.66
N VAL A 41 -21.91 -8.87 12.12
CA VAL A 41 -21.83 -8.02 13.29
C VAL A 41 -22.17 -6.60 12.83
N ASN A 42 -23.47 -6.31 12.78
CA ASN A 42 -23.92 -4.93 12.86
C ASN A 42 -23.44 -4.38 14.22
N LYS A 43 -22.80 -3.20 14.17
CA LYS A 43 -22.48 -2.44 15.36
C LYS A 43 -23.74 -1.87 15.99
#